data_AF-A0A496XDJ5-F1
#
_entry.id   AF-A0A496XDJ5-F1
#
_cell.length_a   1.000
_cell.length_b   1.000
_cell.length_c   1.000
_cell.angle_alpha   90.00
_cell.angle_beta   90.00
_cell.angle_gamma   90.00
#
_symmetry.space_group_name_H-M   'P 1'
#
loop_
_entity.id
_entity.type
_entity.pdbx_description
1 polymer ?
#
loop_
_entity_poly.entity_id
_entity_poly.type
_entity_poly.pdbx_seq_one_letter_code
_entity_poly.pdbx_strand_id
1 'polypeptide(L)'
;EPKRLTAAAESLLCSFDWPGNVRQLVNVCRRLTVTAPGSEIRAGDIPEEMGGNRETSGDADWILGLTSWAERQIANGSDLSEERQPLLDIALPEFERALIRAALASVNGKRQEAAKLLGWGRNTLTRKIRDLGIDT
;
A
#
# COMPACT_ATOMS: atom_id res chain seq x y z
N GLU A 1 -5.67 28.40 -0.02
CA GLU A 1 -7.11 28.57 -0.27
C GLU A 1 -7.81 27.21 -0.18
N PRO A 2 -9.09 27.15 0.23
CA PRO A 2 -9.82 25.88 0.28
C PRO A 2 -10.07 25.35 -1.14
N LYS A 3 -9.81 24.06 -1.37
CA LYS A 3 -10.13 23.40 -2.64
C LYS A 3 -11.63 23.19 -2.78
N ARG A 4 -12.16 23.36 -3.98
CA ARG A 4 -13.57 23.13 -4.33
C ARG A 4 -13.73 21.80 -5.05
N LEU A 5 -14.76 21.04 -4.70
CA LEU A 5 -15.14 19.82 -5.40
C LEU A 5 -15.97 20.19 -6.63
N THR A 6 -15.72 19.50 -7.74
CA THR A 6 -16.66 19.48 -8.86
C THR A 6 -17.88 18.64 -8.51
N ALA A 7 -19.04 18.92 -9.13
CA ALA A 7 -20.27 18.16 -8.89
C ALA A 7 -20.11 16.64 -9.17
N ALA A 8 -19.28 16.28 -10.15
CA ALA A 8 -18.98 14.89 -10.44
C ALA A 8 -18.14 14.21 -9.33
N ALA A 9 -17.16 14.93 -8.77
CA ALA A 9 -16.36 14.44 -7.65
C ALA A 9 -17.21 14.30 -6.37
N GLU A 10 -18.07 15.27 -6.10
CA GLU A 10 -19.02 15.24 -4.97
C GLU A 10 -19.99 14.06 -5.08
N SER A 11 -20.60 13.86 -6.26
CA SER A 11 -21.51 12.74 -6.49
C SER A 11 -20.84 11.39 -6.27
N LEU A 12 -19.57 11.22 -6.69
CA LEU A 12 -18.81 10.00 -6.45
C LEU A 12 -18.55 9.77 -4.96
N LEU A 13 -18.08 10.79 -4.24
CA LEU A 13 -17.83 10.71 -2.80
C LEU A 13 -19.12 10.41 -2.01
N CYS A 14 -20.28 10.95 -2.43
CA CYS A 14 -21.56 10.69 -1.80
C CYS A 14 -22.13 9.30 -2.13
N SER A 15 -21.79 8.73 -3.29
CA SER A 15 -22.26 7.41 -3.71
C SER A 15 -21.47 6.23 -3.12
N PHE A 16 -20.34 6.50 -2.48
CA PHE A 16 -19.48 5.47 -1.92
C PHE A 16 -19.95 5.06 -0.50
N ASP A 17 -19.95 3.76 -0.20
CA ASP A 17 -20.54 3.21 1.03
C ASP A 17 -19.66 3.34 2.30
N TRP A 18 -18.52 4.06 2.23
CA TRP A 18 -17.61 4.39 3.34
C TRP A 18 -17.52 3.35 4.48
N PRO A 19 -17.03 2.11 4.21
CA PRO A 19 -17.06 1.01 5.18
C PRO A 19 -16.26 1.26 6.46
N GLY A 20 -15.36 2.25 6.48
CA GLY A 20 -14.57 2.67 7.64
C GLY A 20 -14.96 4.03 8.24
N ASN A 21 -16.21 4.47 8.03
CA ASN A 21 -16.79 5.68 8.63
C ASN A 21 -16.06 7.00 8.23
N VAL A 22 -16.34 8.09 8.96
CA VAL A 22 -15.81 9.46 8.77
C VAL A 22 -14.27 9.52 8.71
N ARG A 23 -13.56 8.56 9.31
CA ARG A 23 -12.08 8.50 9.27
C ARG A 23 -11.56 8.25 7.86
N GLN A 24 -12.23 7.39 7.09
CA GLN A 24 -11.87 7.17 5.69
C GLN A 24 -12.12 8.43 4.86
N LEU A 25 -13.26 9.10 5.06
CA LEU A 25 -13.57 10.36 4.39
C LEU A 25 -12.51 11.44 4.69
N VAL A 26 -12.11 11.59 5.95
CA VAL A 26 -11.06 12.56 6.35
C VAL A 26 -9.72 12.24 5.68
N ASN A 27 -9.34 10.98 5.61
CA ASN A 27 -8.10 10.56 4.95
C ASN A 27 -8.13 10.85 3.44
N VAL A 28 -9.27 10.59 2.80
CA VAL A 28 -9.47 10.90 1.37
C VAL A 28 -9.42 12.41 1.13
N CYS A 29 -10.13 13.21 1.93
CA CYS A 29 -10.08 14.67 1.83
C CYS A 29 -8.67 15.22 2.01
N ARG A 30 -7.91 14.71 3.01
CA ARG A 30 -6.50 15.06 3.22
C ARG A 30 -5.65 14.73 2.00
N ARG A 31 -5.86 13.56 1.38
CA ARG A 31 -5.17 13.16 0.15
C ARG A 31 -5.48 14.13 -0.99
N LEU A 32 -6.76 14.40 -1.27
CA LEU A 32 -7.20 15.29 -2.35
C LEU A 32 -6.63 16.72 -2.23
N THR A 33 -6.44 17.21 -1.00
CA THR A 33 -5.73 18.48 -0.76
C THR A 33 -4.27 18.46 -1.21
N VAL A 34 -3.61 17.31 -1.23
CA VAL A 34 -2.21 17.16 -1.67
C VAL A 34 -2.11 16.83 -3.16
N THR A 35 -2.98 15.96 -3.68
CA THR A 35 -2.83 15.38 -5.04
C THR A 35 -3.44 16.21 -6.15
N ALA A 36 -4.55 16.93 -5.93
CA ALA A 36 -5.21 17.66 -7.01
C ALA A 36 -4.40 18.93 -7.41
N PRO A 37 -3.93 19.07 -8.66
CA PRO A 37 -3.23 20.28 -9.09
C PRO A 37 -4.22 21.45 -9.20
N GLY A 38 -4.11 22.41 -8.28
CA GLY A 38 -4.93 23.61 -8.25
C GLY A 38 -6.00 23.64 -7.16
N SER A 39 -6.94 24.58 -7.31
CA SER A 39 -8.02 24.85 -6.35
C SER A 39 -9.29 24.02 -6.59
N GLU A 40 -9.30 23.14 -7.60
CA GLU A 40 -10.46 22.35 -8.01
C GLU A 40 -10.13 20.85 -7.99
N ILE A 41 -11.01 20.04 -7.41
CA ILE A 41 -10.91 18.58 -7.32
C ILE A 41 -11.92 17.94 -8.27
N ARG A 42 -11.43 17.12 -9.20
CA ARG A 42 -12.19 16.45 -10.25
C ARG A 42 -12.39 14.97 -9.94
N ALA A 43 -13.34 14.34 -10.63
CA ALA A 43 -13.61 12.92 -10.48
C ALA A 43 -12.38 12.03 -10.77
N GLY A 44 -11.48 12.46 -11.66
CA GLY A 44 -10.22 11.77 -11.93
C GLY A 44 -9.19 11.85 -10.81
N ASP A 45 -9.32 12.81 -9.87
CA ASP A 45 -8.43 12.92 -8.70
C ASP A 45 -8.84 11.97 -7.56
N ILE A 46 -10.03 11.35 -7.68
CA ILE A 46 -10.54 10.38 -6.71
C ILE A 46 -9.84 9.04 -6.95
N PRO A 47 -9.45 8.31 -5.90
CA PRO A 47 -8.86 6.97 -6.02
C PRO A 47 -9.74 5.96 -6.77
N GLU A 48 -9.10 5.02 -7.49
CA GLU A 48 -9.73 3.97 -8.31
C GLU A 48 -10.65 3.03 -7.53
N GLU A 49 -10.33 2.76 -6.26
CA GLU A 49 -11.16 2.02 -5.30
C GLU A 49 -12.54 2.66 -5.04
N MET A 50 -12.73 3.93 -5.45
CA MET A 50 -13.99 4.69 -5.41
C MET A 50 -14.46 5.12 -6.81
N GLY A 51 -13.86 4.61 -7.90
CA GLY A 51 -14.29 4.84 -9.28
C GLY A 51 -13.58 5.94 -10.07
N GLY A 52 -12.45 6.49 -9.59
CA GLY A 52 -11.59 7.36 -10.42
C GLY A 52 -10.70 6.56 -11.39
N ASN A 53 -10.08 7.19 -12.38
CA ASN A 53 -9.23 6.52 -13.37
C ASN A 53 -7.89 7.27 -13.53
N ARG A 54 -6.80 6.63 -13.03
CA ARG A 54 -5.34 6.85 -13.20
C ARG A 54 -4.75 8.26 -12.92
N GLU A 55 -3.59 8.42 -12.26
CA GLU A 55 -2.33 7.67 -12.33
C GLU A 55 -1.60 7.54 -10.96
N THR A 56 -0.84 6.45 -10.83
CA THR A 56 0.04 6.06 -9.72
C THR A 56 0.83 7.20 -9.09
N SER A 57 0.44 7.63 -7.89
CA SER A 57 1.31 8.44 -7.01
C SER A 57 2.16 7.51 -6.14
N GLY A 58 3.17 6.91 -6.76
CA GLY A 58 4.15 6.04 -6.12
C GLY A 58 5.07 6.83 -5.19
N ASP A 59 4.75 6.83 -3.89
CA ASP A 59 5.72 6.67 -2.80
C ASP A 59 5.00 6.43 -1.46
N ALA A 60 3.84 7.06 -1.27
CA ALA A 60 3.01 6.94 -0.05
C ALA A 60 1.91 5.85 -0.13
N ASP A 61 1.66 5.32 -1.33
CA ASP A 61 0.56 4.40 -1.61
C ASP A 61 0.75 3.02 -0.96
N TRP A 62 1.99 2.52 -0.94
CA TRP A 62 2.27 1.21 -0.35
C TRP A 62 2.20 1.22 1.18
N ILE A 63 2.57 2.34 1.83
CA ILE A 63 2.43 2.51 3.29
C ILE A 63 0.96 2.52 3.68
N LEU A 64 0.12 3.20 2.90
CA LEU A 64 -1.31 3.22 3.12
C LEU A 64 -1.91 1.82 2.95
N GLY A 65 -1.52 1.11 1.88
CA GLY A 65 -1.93 -0.28 1.65
C GLY A 65 -1.54 -1.24 2.79
N LEU A 66 -0.31 -1.13 3.29
CA LEU A 66 0.16 -1.91 4.44
C LEU A 66 -0.60 -1.57 5.72
N THR A 67 -0.86 -0.27 5.95
CA THR A 67 -1.63 0.21 7.10
C THR A 67 -3.05 -0.37 7.08
N SER A 68 -3.73 -0.28 5.94
CA SER A 68 -5.08 -0.84 5.78
C SER A 68 -5.10 -2.36 5.88
N TRP A 69 -4.06 -3.06 5.41
CA TRP A 69 -3.92 -4.50 5.67
C TRP A 69 -3.81 -4.80 7.16
N ALA A 70 -2.98 -4.07 7.91
CA ALA A 70 -2.79 -4.28 9.34
C ALA A 70 -4.09 -4.01 10.13
N GLU A 71 -4.80 -2.93 9.81
CA GLU A 71 -6.10 -2.60 10.40
C GLU A 71 -7.12 -3.72 10.19
N ARG A 72 -7.20 -4.32 8.99
CA ARG A 72 -8.08 -5.48 8.73
C ARG A 72 -7.69 -6.71 9.53
N GLN A 73 -6.39 -7.01 9.64
CA GLN A 73 -5.93 -8.14 10.46
C GLN A 73 -6.23 -7.94 11.94
N ILE A 74 -6.26 -6.69 12.42
CA ILE A 74 -6.66 -6.34 13.79
C ILE A 74 -8.17 -6.45 13.96
N ALA A 75 -8.96 -5.92 13.02
CA ALA A 75 -10.42 -5.98 13.10
C ALA A 75 -10.98 -7.41 13.00
N ASN A 76 -10.35 -8.26 12.19
CA ASN A 76 -10.77 -9.66 12.00
C ASN A 76 -10.37 -10.56 13.18
N GLY A 77 -9.46 -10.12 14.05
CA GLY A 77 -9.11 -10.80 15.29
C GLY A 77 -9.89 -10.19 16.46
N SER A 78 -11.16 -10.56 16.58
CA SER A 78 -12.09 -9.98 17.58
C SER A 78 -11.79 -10.34 19.04
N ASP A 79 -10.77 -11.15 19.31
CA ASP A 79 -10.35 -11.51 20.65
C ASP A 79 -8.84 -11.32 20.81
N LEU A 80 -8.44 -10.70 21.93
CA LEU A 80 -7.05 -10.68 22.41
C LEU A 80 -6.66 -12.07 22.97
N SER A 81 -7.12 -13.14 22.32
CA SER A 81 -6.79 -14.52 22.66
C SER A 81 -5.32 -14.80 22.37
N GLU A 82 -4.68 -15.57 23.25
CA GLU A 82 -3.26 -15.95 23.19
C GLU A 82 -2.83 -16.68 21.89
N GLU A 83 -3.78 -17.08 21.05
CA GLU A 83 -3.57 -17.81 19.80
C GLU A 83 -3.30 -16.90 18.58
N ARG A 84 -3.26 -15.58 18.75
CA ARG A 84 -3.01 -14.66 17.63
C ARG A 84 -1.55 -14.67 17.22
N GLN A 85 -1.27 -15.07 15.98
CA GLN A 85 0.06 -14.91 15.39
C GLN A 85 0.46 -13.42 15.36
N PRO A 86 1.69 -13.06 15.78
CA PRO A 86 2.17 -11.70 15.70
C PRO A 86 2.12 -11.16 14.27
N LEU A 87 1.63 -9.93 14.09
CA LEU A 87 1.48 -9.32 12.76
C LEU A 87 2.79 -9.27 11.97
N LEU A 88 3.92 -9.08 12.66
CA LEU A 88 5.24 -9.02 12.03
C LEU A 88 5.66 -10.38 11.46
N ASP A 89 5.27 -11.49 12.08
CA ASP A 89 5.59 -12.84 11.61
C ASP A 89 4.84 -13.16 10.30
N ILE A 90 3.74 -12.45 10.04
CA ILE A 90 2.96 -12.55 8.80
C ILE A 90 3.50 -11.54 7.77
N ALA A 91 3.69 -10.28 8.17
CA ALA A 91 4.04 -9.20 7.25
C ALA A 91 5.46 -9.28 6.72
N LEU A 92 6.44 -9.60 7.59
CA LEU A 92 7.85 -9.51 7.24
C LEU A 92 8.25 -10.52 6.15
N PRO A 93 7.85 -11.81 6.20
CA PRO A 93 8.15 -12.76 5.13
C PRO A 93 7.57 -12.35 3.77
N GLU A 94 6.32 -11.85 3.75
CA GLU A 94 5.67 -11.40 2.52
C GLU A 94 6.33 -10.15 1.95
N PHE A 95 6.67 -9.20 2.82
CA PHE A 95 7.40 -7.99 2.45
C PHE A 95 8.79 -8.32 1.85
N GLU A 96 9.56 -9.17 2.53
CA GLU A 96 10.86 -9.61 2.05
C GLU A 96 10.73 -10.35 0.71
N ARG A 97 9.74 -11.24 0.56
CA ARG A 97 9.50 -11.96 -0.69
C ARG A 97 9.18 -11.02 -1.86
N ALA A 98 8.31 -10.03 -1.63
CA ALA A 98 7.96 -9.05 -2.64
C ALA A 98 9.19 -8.26 -3.11
N LEU A 99 10.00 -7.76 -2.18
CA LEU A 99 11.21 -7.01 -2.49
C LEU A 99 12.28 -7.86 -3.18
N ILE A 100 12.50 -9.09 -2.72
CA ILE A 100 13.47 -10.01 -3.33
C ILE A 100 13.09 -10.32 -4.78
N ARG A 101 11.81 -10.61 -5.05
CA ARG A 101 11.32 -10.87 -6.41
C ARG A 101 11.49 -9.66 -7.31
N ALA A 102 11.12 -8.47 -6.84
CA ALA A 102 11.28 -7.23 -7.60
C ALA A 102 12.76 -6.94 -7.92
N ALA A 103 13.64 -7.09 -6.92
CA ALA A 103 15.07 -6.88 -7.10
C ALA A 103 15.70 -7.90 -8.04
N LEU A 104 15.32 -9.19 -7.96
CA LEU A 104 15.82 -10.22 -8.88
C LEU A 104 15.33 -9.99 -10.32
N ALA A 105 14.07 -9.60 -10.49
CA ALA A 105 13.50 -9.32 -11.80
C ALA A 105 14.20 -8.14 -12.50
N SER A 106 14.54 -7.07 -11.76
CA SER A 106 15.19 -5.89 -12.33
C SER A 106 16.63 -6.12 -12.78
N VAL A 107 17.32 -7.11 -12.22
CA VAL A 107 18.72 -7.44 -12.55
C VAL A 107 18.88 -8.79 -13.26
N ASN A 108 17.79 -9.32 -13.83
CA ASN A 108 17.75 -10.61 -14.54
C ASN A 108 18.37 -11.77 -13.72
N GLY A 109 18.01 -11.88 -12.44
CA GLY A 109 18.43 -12.98 -11.57
C GLY A 109 19.87 -12.88 -11.02
N LYS A 110 20.60 -11.79 -11.31
CA LYS A 110 21.95 -11.54 -10.75
C LYS A 110 21.89 -11.27 -9.24
N ARG A 111 22.02 -12.33 -8.43
CA ARG A 111 21.92 -12.27 -6.96
C ARG A 111 22.81 -11.22 -6.28
N GLN A 112 24.01 -10.96 -6.78
CA GLN A 112 24.90 -9.95 -6.19
C GLN A 112 24.39 -8.52 -6.41
N GLU A 113 23.85 -8.23 -7.59
CA GLU A 113 23.27 -6.93 -7.93
C GLU A 113 21.95 -6.72 -7.18
N ALA A 114 21.11 -7.77 -7.11
CA ALA A 114 19.86 -7.73 -6.34
C ALA A 114 20.13 -7.49 -4.85
N ALA A 115 21.16 -8.12 -4.28
CA ALA A 115 21.55 -7.89 -2.89
C ALA A 115 21.98 -6.44 -2.66
N LYS A 116 22.73 -5.86 -3.61
CA LYS A 116 23.13 -4.45 -3.56
C LYS A 116 21.93 -3.51 -3.63
N LEU A 117 20.94 -3.78 -4.48
CA LEU A 117 19.70 -3.00 -4.56
C LEU A 117 18.91 -3.03 -3.24
N LEU A 118 18.89 -4.18 -2.57
CA LEU A 118 18.23 -4.37 -1.28
C LEU A 118 19.05 -3.84 -0.09
N GLY A 119 20.28 -3.38 -0.31
CA GLY A 119 21.19 -2.97 0.78
C GLY A 119 21.70 -4.14 1.62
N TRP A 120 21.64 -5.37 1.11
CA TRP A 120 22.04 -6.58 1.80
C TRP A 120 23.37 -7.14 1.28
N GLY A 121 24.07 -7.89 2.14
CA GLY A 121 25.16 -8.76 1.69
C GLY A 121 24.64 -9.92 0.84
N ARG A 122 25.45 -10.39 -0.11
CA ARG A 122 25.14 -11.56 -0.97
C ARG A 122 24.72 -12.80 -0.16
N ASN A 123 25.40 -13.06 0.96
CA ASN A 123 25.12 -14.21 1.83
C ASN A 123 23.76 -14.06 2.52
N THR A 124 23.39 -12.84 2.93
CA THR A 124 22.08 -12.53 3.52
C THR A 124 20.97 -12.80 2.53
N LEU A 125 21.10 -12.32 1.28
CA LEU A 125 20.10 -12.57 0.24
C LEU A 125 19.96 -14.06 -0.06
N THR A 126 21.08 -14.77 -0.18
CA THR A 126 21.06 -16.22 -0.47
C THR A 126 20.35 -17.01 0.64
N ARG A 127 20.61 -16.65 1.91
CA ARG A 127 19.91 -17.24 3.05
C ARG A 127 18.41 -16.92 3.00
N LYS A 128 18.04 -15.65 2.80
CA LYS A 128 16.63 -15.22 2.72
C LYS A 128 15.85 -15.89 1.60
N ILE A 129 16.44 -16.06 0.41
CA ILE A 129 15.81 -16.78 -0.71
C ILE A 129 15.47 -18.22 -0.32
N ARG A 130 16.40 -18.92 0.34
CA ARG A 130 16.18 -20.30 0.79
C ARG A 130 15.14 -20.37 1.90
N ASP A 131 15.24 -19.52 2.90
CA ASP A 131 14.36 -19.54 4.08
C ASP A 131 12.91 -19.18 3.69
N LEU A 132 12.71 -18.33 2.68
CA LEU A 132 11.40 -17.90 2.18
C LEU A 132 10.83 -18.77 1.04
N GLY A 133 11.57 -19.81 0.61
CA GLY A 133 11.15 -20.71 -0.47
C GLY A 133 10.94 -20.01 -1.82
N ILE A 134 11.82 -19.06 -2.17
CA ILE A 134 11.69 -18.30 -3.42
C ILE A 134 12.40 -19.07 -4.53
N ASP A 135 11.64 -19.60 -5.49
CA ASP A 135 12.17 -20.17 -6.72
C ASP A 135 12.78 -19.04 -7.58
N THR A 136 14.08 -19.14 -7.88
CA THR A 136 14.84 -18.20 -8.71
C THR A 136 15.03 -18.74 -10.12
#